data_AF-A0A9E2ZEQ8-F1
#
_entry.id   AF-A0A9E2ZEQ8-F1
#
_cell.length_a   1.000
_cell.length_b   1.000
_cell.length_c   1.000
_cell.angle_alpha   90.00
_cell.angle_beta   90.00
_cell.angle_gamma   90.00
#
_symmetry.space_group_name_H-M   'P 1'
#
loop_
_entity.id
_entity.type
_entity.pdbx_description
1 polymer ?
#
loop_
_entity_poly.entity_id
_entity_poly.type
_entity_poly.pdbx_seq_one_letter_code
_entity_poly.pdbx_strand_id
1 'polypeptide(L)'
;MIGADPCTEATTGMLPVDSAGYILCGADAAKHDGHLCWPLSDREPYMLETTRPGVFVAGDVRSGAVNRVAGAVGDGTIVVRFVHDVLDR
;
A
#
# COMPACT_ATOMS: atom_id res chain seq x y z
N MET A 1 -25.15 5.24 -0.37
CA MET A 1 -23.92 5.04 -1.17
C MET A 1 -23.84 3.56 -1.52
N ILE A 2 -23.51 3.18 -2.75
CA ILE A 2 -23.40 1.78 -3.24
C ILE A 2 -21.95 1.49 -3.65
N GLY A 3 -21.02 1.72 -2.72
CA GLY A 3 -19.58 1.48 -2.88
C GLY A 3 -18.99 0.93 -1.57
N ALA A 4 -17.83 0.28 -1.65
CA ALA A 4 -17.13 -0.22 -0.47
C ALA A 4 -16.38 0.93 0.22
N ASP A 5 -16.46 0.95 1.55
CA ASP A 5 -15.73 1.88 2.42
C ASP A 5 -14.51 1.15 2.99
N PRO A 6 -13.27 1.57 2.67
CA PRO A 6 -12.07 0.88 3.11
C PRO A 6 -11.78 1.16 4.58
N CYS A 7 -11.51 0.12 5.37
CA CYS A 7 -11.20 0.24 6.80
C CYS A 7 -9.79 0.80 7.04
N THR A 8 -9.58 2.10 6.81
CA THR A 8 -8.27 2.79 6.90
C THR A 8 -8.13 3.70 8.12
N GLU A 9 -9.10 3.70 9.04
CA GLU A 9 -9.13 4.61 10.18
C GLU A 9 -7.91 4.45 11.08
N ALA A 10 -7.44 3.21 11.25
CA ALA A 10 -6.26 2.87 12.05
C ALA A 10 -4.93 3.42 11.50
N THR A 11 -4.89 3.82 10.22
CA THR A 11 -3.66 4.31 9.55
C THR A 11 -3.67 5.83 9.32
N THR A 12 -4.73 6.51 9.80
CA THR A 12 -4.88 7.97 9.69
C THR A 12 -3.65 8.71 10.21
N GLY A 13 -3.09 9.59 9.39
CA GLY A 13 -1.89 10.37 9.72
C GLY A 13 -0.58 9.57 9.70
N MET A 14 -0.63 8.28 9.37
CA MET A 14 0.54 7.41 9.23
C MET A 14 0.79 7.00 7.79
N LEU A 15 -0.28 6.76 7.02
CA LEU A 15 -0.23 6.38 5.62
C LEU A 15 -1.16 7.28 4.81
N PRO A 16 -0.74 7.76 3.62
CA PRO A 16 -1.61 8.50 2.75
C PRO A 16 -2.61 7.56 2.07
N VAL A 17 -3.81 8.10 1.83
CA VAL A 17 -4.89 7.45 1.10
C VAL A 17 -5.22 8.22 -0.18
N ASP A 18 -5.79 7.53 -1.16
CA ASP A 18 -6.36 8.18 -2.34
C ASP A 18 -7.64 8.97 -2.01
N SER A 19 -8.23 9.61 -3.03
CA SER A 19 -9.46 10.39 -2.86
C SER A 19 -10.68 9.55 -2.43
N ALA A 20 -10.60 8.22 -2.56
CA ALA A 20 -11.63 7.27 -2.17
C ALA A 20 -11.36 6.61 -0.80
N GLY A 21 -10.25 6.95 -0.13
CA GLY A 21 -9.90 6.47 1.20
C GLY A 21 -9.04 5.21 1.23
N TYR A 22 -8.54 4.72 0.09
CA TYR A 22 -7.72 3.50 -0.01
C TYR A 22 -6.23 3.83 0.13
N ILE A 23 -5.47 2.95 0.78
CA ILE A 23 -4.04 3.19 1.08
C ILE A 23 -3.21 3.21 -0.20
N LEU A 24 -2.40 4.26 -0.38
CA LEU A 24 -1.46 4.36 -1.50
C LEU A 24 -0.32 3.34 -1.37
N CYS A 25 0.08 2.74 -2.50
CA CYS A 25 1.17 1.77 -2.53
C CYS A 25 1.90 1.75 -3.89
N GLY A 26 3.10 1.17 -3.92
CA GLY A 26 3.92 1.03 -5.12
C GLY A 26 4.14 2.37 -5.83
N ALA A 27 3.82 2.42 -7.13
CA ALA A 27 4.01 3.62 -7.94
C ALA A 27 3.20 4.83 -7.45
N ASP A 28 2.04 4.62 -6.80
CA ASP A 28 1.25 5.73 -6.24
C ASP A 28 1.87 6.26 -4.94
N ALA A 29 2.49 5.38 -4.14
CA ALA A 29 3.27 5.79 -2.98
C ALA A 29 4.53 6.57 -3.39
N ALA A 30 5.18 6.17 -4.49
CA ALA A 30 6.36 6.87 -5.02
C ALA A 30 6.06 8.30 -5.46
N LYS A 31 4.88 8.53 -6.05
CA LYS A 31 4.45 9.84 -6.55
C LYS A 31 3.80 10.71 -5.49
N HIS A 32 3.63 10.20 -4.27
CA HIS A 32 2.96 10.96 -3.22
C HIS A 32 3.91 12.01 -2.65
N ASP A 33 3.52 13.28 -2.78
CA ASP A 33 4.23 14.42 -2.20
C ASP A 33 3.73 14.76 -0.79
N GLY A 34 4.55 15.47 -0.01
CA GLY A 34 4.19 16.00 1.30
C GLY A 34 4.87 15.29 2.46
N HIS A 35 4.34 15.43 3.67
CA HIS A 35 4.99 14.96 4.91
C HIS A 35 5.01 13.43 5.08
N LEU A 36 4.18 12.70 4.31
CA LEU A 36 4.16 11.23 4.25
C LEU A 36 4.68 10.73 2.90
N CYS A 37 5.52 11.51 2.21
CA CYS A 37 6.16 11.08 0.98
C CYS A 37 7.12 9.91 1.22
N TRP A 38 7.45 9.23 0.14
CA TRP A 38 8.47 8.18 0.15
C TRP A 38 9.84 8.75 0.60
N PRO A 39 10.47 8.20 1.65
CA PRO A 39 11.65 8.84 2.25
C PRO A 39 12.99 8.37 1.69
N LEU A 40 13.03 7.28 0.90
CA LEU A 40 14.27 6.67 0.44
C LEU A 40 14.65 7.16 -0.95
N SER A 41 15.89 7.61 -1.12
CA SER A 41 16.43 8.09 -2.40
C SER A 41 17.18 7.02 -3.20
N ASP A 42 17.55 5.92 -2.54
CA ASP A 42 18.34 4.83 -3.12
C ASP A 42 17.49 3.76 -3.83
N ARG A 43 16.17 3.78 -3.62
CA ARG A 43 15.21 2.93 -4.30
C ARG A 43 13.80 3.51 -4.30
N GLU A 44 12.98 2.99 -5.19
CA GLU A 44 11.53 3.16 -5.22
C GLU A 44 10.83 2.18 -4.25
N PRO A 45 9.56 2.44 -3.84
CA PRO A 45 8.74 1.46 -3.15
C PRO A 45 8.57 0.18 -3.98
N TYR A 46 8.58 -0.98 -3.33
CA TYR A 46 8.17 -2.24 -3.93
C TYR A 46 6.69 -2.21 -4.31
N MET A 47 6.29 -3.14 -5.18
CA MET A 47 4.87 -3.32 -5.45
C MET A 47 4.15 -3.65 -4.13
N LEU A 48 3.02 -2.99 -3.89
CA LEU A 48 2.23 -3.08 -2.65
C LEU A 48 2.89 -2.52 -1.39
N GLU A 49 4.10 -1.95 -1.48
CA GLU A 49 4.70 -1.23 -0.36
C GLU A 49 4.09 0.18 -0.26
N THR A 50 3.79 0.59 0.96
CA THR A 50 3.21 1.90 1.26
C THR A 50 4.27 3.00 1.18
N THR A 51 3.92 4.25 1.53
CA THR A 51 4.94 5.30 1.67
C THR A 51 5.88 5.09 2.87
N ARG A 52 5.62 4.11 3.73
CA ARG A 52 6.53 3.70 4.81
C ARG A 52 7.35 2.48 4.37
N PRO A 53 8.68 2.60 4.26
CA PRO A 53 9.54 1.48 3.89
C PRO A 53 9.35 0.27 4.81
N GLY A 54 9.24 -0.91 4.23
CA GLY A 54 8.99 -2.18 4.91
C GLY A 54 7.53 -2.41 5.31
N VAL A 55 6.64 -1.45 5.10
CA VAL A 55 5.20 -1.59 5.39
C VAL A 55 4.44 -1.81 4.10
N PHE A 56 3.71 -2.91 4.04
CA PHE A 56 2.98 -3.36 2.86
C PHE A 56 1.46 -3.37 3.09
N VAL A 57 0.70 -3.30 2.01
CA VAL A 57 -0.76 -3.36 2.02
C VAL A 57 -1.25 -4.43 1.04
N ALA A 58 -2.27 -5.21 1.43
CA ALA A 58 -2.84 -6.26 0.59
C ALA A 58 -4.36 -6.29 0.69
N GLY A 59 -5.01 -6.74 -0.38
CA GLY A 59 -6.46 -6.88 -0.43
C GLY A 59 -7.18 -5.56 -0.61
N ASP A 60 -8.47 -5.56 -0.28
CA ASP A 60 -9.42 -4.53 -0.71
C ASP A 60 -9.11 -3.14 -0.15
N VAL A 61 -8.23 -2.99 0.84
CA VAL A 61 -7.90 -1.71 1.47
C VAL A 61 -6.89 -0.85 0.68
N ARG A 62 -6.23 -1.42 -0.36
CA ARG A 62 -5.23 -0.68 -1.15
C ARG A 62 -5.83 0.07 -2.32
N SER A 63 -5.17 1.15 -2.73
CA SER A 63 -5.47 1.87 -3.97
C SER A 63 -5.42 0.92 -5.18
N GLY A 64 -6.39 1.05 -6.08
CA GLY A 64 -6.51 0.22 -7.28
C GLY A 64 -6.87 -1.24 -7.00
N ALA A 65 -7.43 -1.57 -5.83
CA ALA A 65 -7.95 -2.91 -5.56
C ALA A 65 -9.13 -3.24 -6.48
N VAL A 66 -9.20 -4.50 -6.93
CA VAL A 66 -10.29 -5.01 -7.78
C VAL A 66 -11.47 -5.52 -6.93
N ASN A 67 -11.32 -5.54 -5.60
CA ASN A 67 -12.31 -6.00 -4.62
C ASN A 67 -12.81 -7.43 -4.88
N ARG A 68 -11.84 -8.34 -5.06
CA ARG A 68 -12.08 -9.76 -5.31
C ARG A 68 -11.17 -10.59 -4.44
N VAL A 69 -11.73 -11.66 -3.85
CA VAL A 69 -11.01 -12.61 -3.00
C VAL A 69 -9.72 -13.13 -3.66
N ALA A 70 -9.79 -13.52 -4.94
CA ALA A 70 -8.62 -14.02 -5.65
C ALA A 70 -7.50 -12.97 -5.80
N GLY A 71 -7.87 -11.69 -5.99
CA GLY A 71 -6.91 -10.59 -6.05
C GLY A 71 -6.25 -10.36 -4.70
N ALA A 72 -7.04 -10.32 -3.62
CA ALA A 72 -6.53 -10.16 -2.26
C ALA A 72 -5.58 -11.28 -1.84
N VAL A 73 -5.87 -12.53 -2.21
CA VAL A 73 -4.98 -13.67 -1.98
C VAL A 73 -3.67 -13.53 -2.76
N GLY A 74 -3.76 -13.07 -4.02
CA GLY A 74 -2.59 -12.78 -4.85
C GLY A 74 -1.71 -11.69 -4.24
N ASP A 75 -2.31 -10.58 -3.80
CA ASP A 75 -1.61 -9.49 -3.13
C ASP A 75 -0.84 -9.99 -1.90
N GLY A 76 -1.49 -10.81 -1.05
CA GLY A 76 -0.84 -11.38 0.14
C GLY A 76 0.39 -12.24 -0.19
N THR A 77 0.33 -13.00 -1.28
CA THR A 77 1.48 -13.81 -1.75
C THR A 77 2.65 -12.91 -2.16
N ILE A 78 2.36 -11.83 -2.89
CA ILE A 78 3.36 -10.85 -3.33
C ILE A 78 3.98 -10.12 -2.13
N VAL A 79 3.15 -9.68 -1.18
CA VAL A 79 3.61 -9.02 0.04
C VAL A 79 4.56 -9.90 0.84
N VAL A 80 4.22 -11.17 1.07
CA VAL A 80 5.10 -12.10 1.80
C VAL A 80 6.45 -12.24 1.10
N ARG A 81 6.47 -12.33 -0.24
CA ARG A 81 7.73 -12.39 -0.98
C ARG A 81 8.60 -11.15 -0.75
N PHE A 82 8.03 -9.94 -0.87
CA PHE A 82 8.81 -8.71 -0.67
C PHE A 82 9.22 -8.50 0.79
N VAL A 83 8.41 -8.96 1.76
CA VAL A 83 8.79 -8.93 3.17
C VAL A 83 10.06 -9.77 3.38
N HIS A 84 10.19 -10.94 2.76
CA HIS A 84 11.45 -11.70 2.78
C HIS A 84 12.60 -10.91 2.15
N ASP A 85 12.41 -10.34 0.96
CA ASP A 85 13.45 -9.54 0.30
C ASP A 85 13.90 -8.31 1.15
N VAL A 86 13.01 -7.75 1.98
CA VAL A 86 13.31 -6.63 2.90
C VAL A 86 14.01 -7.12 4.17
N LEU A 87 13.60 -8.25 4.74
CA LEU A 87 14.18 -8.79 5.98
C LEU A 87 15.53 -9.49 5.76
N ASP A 88 15.78 -9.97 4.54
CA ASP A 88 17.05 -10.60 4.15
C ASP A 88 18.14 -9.56 3.76
N ARG A 89 17.85 -8.26 3.90
CA ARG A 89 18.78 -7.14 3.69
C ARG A 89 19.32 -6.58 5.00
#